data_AF-A0A7L4ZDT3-F1
#
_entry.id   AF-A0A7L4ZDT3-F1
#
_cell.length_a   1.000
_cell.length_b   1.000
_cell.length_c   1.000
_cell.angle_alpha   90.00
_cell.angle_beta   90.00
_cell.angle_gamma   90.00
#
_symmetry.space_group_name_H-M   'P 1'
#
loop_
_entity.id
_entity.type
_entity.pdbx_description
1 polymer ?
#
loop_
_entity_poly.entity_id
_entity_poly.type
_entity_poly.pdbx_seq_one_letter_code
_entity_poly.pdbx_strand_id
1 'polypeptide(L)'
;MRSASIFTEVFMNTLFEYTYNVLIWISDYTGFTYKEINIIIWFFLIPLSWMLLLDRIYKQRKCTIIFLGINIASLLFIIDFTKFCNWLFQQSVDFLNTFNTVGSNYVTSSVVICVLIPIVIYVILIWKAFFRKSKE
;
A
#
# COMPACT_ATOMS: atom_id res chain seq x y z
N MET A 1 -9.43 29.78 -8.44
CA MET A 1 -8.18 29.13 -7.98
C MET A 1 -8.21 28.75 -6.50
N ARG A 2 -8.44 29.69 -5.56
CA ARG A 2 -8.48 29.41 -4.10
C ARG A 2 -9.56 28.42 -3.65
N SER A 3 -10.73 28.40 -4.31
CA SER A 3 -11.78 27.42 -4.01
C SER A 3 -11.44 25.99 -4.43
N ALA A 4 -10.66 25.82 -5.50
CA ALA A 4 -10.26 24.50 -5.99
C ALA A 4 -9.17 23.88 -5.10
N SER A 5 -8.24 24.69 -4.58
CA SER A 5 -7.23 24.20 -3.64
C SER A 5 -7.83 23.76 -2.30
N ILE A 6 -8.82 24.51 -1.77
CA ILE A 6 -9.53 24.14 -0.54
C ILE A 6 -10.30 22.82 -0.73
N PHE A 7 -10.99 22.66 -1.86
CA PHE A 7 -11.70 21.42 -2.16
C PHE A 7 -10.75 20.21 -2.20
N THR A 8 -9.61 20.34 -2.88
CA THR A 8 -8.61 19.27 -2.94
C THR A 8 -8.06 18.93 -1.56
N GLU A 9 -7.78 19.93 -0.72
CA GLU A 9 -7.29 19.71 0.65
C GLU A 9 -8.30 18.96 1.51
N VAL A 10 -9.58 19.38 1.50
CA VAL A 10 -10.67 18.71 2.22
C VAL A 10 -10.84 17.26 1.73
N PHE A 11 -10.77 17.05 0.41
CA PHE A 11 -10.85 15.73 -0.19
C PHE A 11 -9.70 14.82 0.26
N MET A 12 -8.46 15.30 0.24
CA MET A 12 -7.29 14.54 0.70
C MET A 12 -7.39 14.18 2.19
N ASN A 13 -7.80 15.13 3.04
CA ASN A 13 -8.00 14.88 4.46
C ASN A 13 -9.09 13.81 4.68
N THR A 14 -10.20 13.88 3.93
CA THR A 14 -11.29 12.89 4.04
C THR A 14 -10.82 11.49 3.64
N LEU A 15 -10.05 11.36 2.55
CA LEU A 15 -9.49 10.07 2.12
C LEU A 15 -8.49 9.52 3.14
N PHE A 16 -7.67 10.39 3.71
CA PHE A 16 -6.71 10.01 4.75
C PHE A 16 -7.44 9.51 6.01
N GLU A 17 -8.42 10.26 6.51
CA GLU A 17 -9.21 9.90 7.69
C GLU A 17 -9.98 8.60 7.47
N TYR A 18 -10.61 8.42 6.31
CA TYR A 18 -11.29 7.17 5.99
C TYR A 18 -10.32 5.98 5.98
N THR A 19 -9.17 6.14 5.32
CA THR A 19 -8.13 5.10 5.29
C THR A 19 -7.65 4.79 6.71
N TYR A 20 -7.33 5.82 7.50
CA TYR A 20 -6.91 5.69 8.89
C TYR A 20 -7.95 4.94 9.75
N ASN A 21 -9.23 5.31 9.66
CA ASN A 21 -10.30 4.69 10.42
C ASN A 21 -10.48 3.20 10.07
N VAL A 22 -10.35 2.84 8.79
CA VAL A 22 -10.36 1.43 8.36
C VAL A 22 -9.19 0.68 8.97
N LEU A 23 -7.99 1.26 8.99
CA LEU A 23 -6.82 0.61 9.59
C LEU A 23 -6.94 0.43 11.11
N ILE A 24 -7.48 1.43 11.81
CA ILE A 24 -7.76 1.35 13.24
C ILE A 24 -8.79 0.26 13.51
N TRP A 25 -9.87 0.21 12.73
CA TRP A 25 -10.87 -0.86 12.87
C TRP A 25 -10.26 -2.26 12.69
N ILE A 26 -9.35 -2.44 11.72
CA ILE A 26 -8.63 -3.71 11.53
C ILE A 26 -7.67 -3.98 12.71
N SER A 27 -6.99 -2.96 13.21
CA SER A 27 -6.10 -3.02 14.38
C SER A 27 -6.86 -3.52 15.60
N ASP A 28 -8.01 -2.93 15.90
CA ASP A 28 -8.88 -3.31 17.01
C ASP A 28 -9.41 -4.75 16.88
N TYR A 29 -9.74 -5.17 15.65
CA TYR A 29 -10.26 -6.52 15.39
C TYR A 29 -9.19 -7.62 15.49
N THR A 30 -7.95 -7.32 15.10
CA THR A 30 -6.87 -8.33 15.00
C THR A 30 -5.95 -8.37 16.21
N GLY A 31 -5.92 -7.31 17.03
CA GLY A 31 -5.00 -7.15 18.15
C GLY A 31 -3.59 -6.67 17.74
N PHE A 32 -3.31 -6.50 16.44
CA PHE A 32 -2.12 -5.81 15.96
C PHE A 32 -2.27 -4.30 16.14
N THR A 33 -1.17 -3.59 16.26
CA THR A 33 -1.14 -2.13 16.28
C THR A 33 -1.42 -1.54 14.90
N TYR A 34 -1.87 -0.28 14.88
CA TYR A 34 -2.06 0.49 13.63
C TYR A 34 -0.84 0.42 12.69
N LYS A 35 0.38 0.53 13.24
CA LYS A 35 1.62 0.52 12.46
C LYS A 35 1.87 -0.86 11.85
N GLU A 36 1.64 -1.93 12.61
CA GLU A 36 1.76 -3.30 12.10
C GLU A 36 0.74 -3.57 10.99
N ILE A 37 -0.53 -3.16 11.19
CA ILE A 37 -1.56 -3.29 10.14
C ILE A 37 -1.19 -2.49 8.89
N ASN A 38 -0.64 -1.29 9.05
CA ASN A 38 -0.15 -0.49 7.94
C ASN A 38 0.95 -1.25 7.16
N ILE A 39 1.98 -1.75 7.85
CA ILE A 39 3.03 -2.54 7.20
C ILE A 39 2.47 -3.81 6.53
N ILE A 40 1.59 -4.56 7.21
CA ILE A 40 0.97 -5.76 6.66
C ILE A 40 0.23 -5.45 5.35
N ILE A 41 -0.60 -4.41 5.33
CA ILE A 41 -1.41 -4.08 4.15
C ILE A 41 -0.53 -3.60 2.99
N TRP A 42 0.35 -2.63 3.23
CA TRP A 42 1.07 -1.96 2.14
C TRP A 42 2.31 -2.71 1.67
N PHE A 43 2.97 -3.51 2.54
CA PHE A 43 4.18 -4.26 2.16
C PHE A 43 3.90 -5.72 1.83
N PHE A 44 2.84 -6.32 2.39
CA PHE A 44 2.54 -7.74 2.15
C PHE A 44 1.28 -7.92 1.29
N LEU A 45 0.11 -7.44 1.73
CA LEU A 45 -1.16 -7.80 1.08
C LEU A 45 -1.36 -7.17 -0.30
N ILE A 46 -1.16 -5.85 -0.42
CA ILE A 46 -1.30 -5.15 -1.70
C ILE A 46 -0.29 -5.70 -2.71
N PRO A 47 1.02 -5.81 -2.41
CA PRO A 47 1.98 -6.39 -3.37
C PRO A 47 1.70 -7.86 -3.69
N LEU A 48 1.27 -8.68 -2.72
CA LEU A 48 0.87 -10.08 -2.97
C LEU A 48 -0.26 -10.17 -3.99
N SER A 49 -1.28 -9.33 -3.87
CA SER A 49 -2.39 -9.31 -4.82
C SER A 49 -1.93 -8.91 -6.24
N TRP A 50 -0.93 -8.03 -6.36
CA TRP A 50 -0.33 -7.69 -7.64
C TRP A 50 0.42 -8.88 -8.23
N MET A 51 1.14 -9.66 -7.41
CA MET A 51 1.80 -10.87 -7.88
C MET A 51 0.81 -11.90 -8.41
N LEU A 52 -0.37 -12.04 -7.78
CA LEU A 52 -1.45 -12.91 -8.28
C LEU A 52 -1.97 -12.44 -9.65
N LEU A 53 -2.13 -11.12 -9.85
CA LEU A 53 -2.53 -10.57 -11.14
C LEU A 53 -1.44 -10.75 -12.21
N LEU A 54 -0.17 -10.57 -11.86
CA LEU A 54 0.95 -10.81 -12.77
C LEU A 54 1.05 -12.27 -13.18
N ASP A 55 0.91 -13.19 -12.23
CA ASP A 55 0.88 -14.63 -12.49
C ASP A 55 -0.25 -14.99 -13.48
N ARG A 56 -1.42 -14.35 -13.34
CA ARG A 56 -2.50 -14.49 -14.32
C ARG A 56 -2.13 -13.95 -15.70
N ILE A 57 -1.53 -12.75 -15.78
CA ILE A 57 -1.11 -12.13 -17.04
C ILE A 57 -0.09 -13.00 -17.78
N TYR A 58 0.87 -13.57 -17.06
CA TYR A 58 1.94 -14.39 -17.63
C TYR A 58 1.61 -15.89 -17.67
N LYS A 59 0.41 -16.30 -17.23
CA LYS A 59 -0.04 -17.70 -17.13
C LYS A 59 0.95 -18.59 -16.37
N GLN A 60 1.54 -18.07 -15.29
CA GLN A 60 2.48 -18.79 -14.42
C GLN A 60 2.11 -18.61 -12.94
N ARG A 61 2.80 -19.29 -12.03
CA ARG A 61 2.63 -19.12 -10.56
C ARG A 61 3.90 -18.66 -9.84
N LYS A 62 4.94 -18.33 -10.62
CA LYS A 62 6.29 -18.12 -10.10
C LYS A 62 6.37 -16.81 -9.32
N CYS A 63 5.67 -15.76 -9.74
CA CYS A 63 5.74 -14.46 -9.08
C CYS A 63 5.20 -14.55 -7.65
N THR A 64 4.04 -15.17 -7.46
CA THR A 64 3.43 -15.34 -6.13
C THR A 64 4.28 -16.26 -5.25
N ILE A 65 4.77 -17.39 -5.78
CA ILE A 65 5.59 -18.33 -5.00
C ILE A 65 6.90 -17.67 -4.54
N ILE A 66 7.60 -16.97 -5.43
CA ILE A 66 8.85 -16.27 -5.08
C ILE A 66 8.56 -15.18 -4.04
N PHE A 67 7.51 -14.38 -4.25
CA PHE A 67 7.13 -13.33 -3.32
C PHE A 67 6.80 -13.88 -1.93
N LEU A 68 5.96 -14.92 -1.84
CA LEU A 68 5.64 -15.58 -0.57
C LEU A 68 6.90 -16.17 0.08
N GLY A 69 7.76 -16.83 -0.70
CA GLY A 69 9.00 -17.41 -0.20
C GLY A 69 9.93 -16.36 0.42
N ILE A 70 10.11 -15.22 -0.25
CA ILE A 70 10.91 -14.10 0.28
C ILE A 70 10.28 -13.56 1.56
N ASN A 71 8.97 -13.31 1.59
CA ASN A 71 8.31 -12.74 2.76
C ASN A 71 8.33 -13.68 3.96
N ILE A 72 8.09 -14.98 3.75
CA ILE A 72 8.18 -16.00 4.81
C ILE A 72 9.62 -16.05 5.33
N ALA A 73 10.62 -16.10 4.44
CA ALA A 73 12.03 -16.08 4.85
C ALA A 73 12.35 -14.83 5.67
N SER A 74 11.97 -13.63 5.20
CA SER A 74 12.17 -12.37 5.92
C SER A 74 11.52 -12.39 7.31
N LEU A 75 10.30 -12.90 7.44
CA LEU A 75 9.60 -13.01 8.71
C LEU A 75 10.31 -13.96 9.70
N LEU A 76 10.94 -15.04 9.21
CA LEU A 76 11.72 -15.96 10.05
C LEU A 76 13.01 -15.32 10.61
N PHE A 77 13.55 -14.30 9.94
CA PHE A 77 14.72 -13.55 10.43
C PHE A 77 14.36 -12.40 11.39
N ILE A 78 13.07 -12.05 11.52
CA ILE A 78 12.62 -10.99 12.41
C ILE A 78 12.39 -11.56 13.81
N ILE A 79 13.22 -11.11 14.77
CA ILE A 79 13.14 -11.54 16.16
C ILE A 79 11.96 -10.86 16.88
N ASP A 80 11.73 -9.58 16.60
CA ASP A 80 10.67 -8.76 17.19
C ASP A 80 9.90 -8.06 16.07
N PHE A 81 8.70 -8.60 15.78
CA PHE A 81 7.85 -8.13 14.69
C PHE A 81 7.36 -6.69 14.92
N THR A 82 7.01 -6.36 16.16
CA THR A 82 6.51 -5.03 16.52
C THR A 82 7.61 -3.98 16.37
N LYS A 83 8.83 -4.28 16.83
CA LYS A 83 9.99 -3.38 16.66
C LYS A 83 10.33 -3.19 15.17
N PHE A 84 10.30 -4.27 14.39
CA PHE A 84 10.50 -4.19 12.94
C PHE A 84 9.45 -3.30 12.26
N CYS A 85 8.17 -3.52 12.56
CA CYS A 85 7.08 -2.72 11.97
C CYS A 85 7.16 -1.25 12.38
N ASN A 86 7.48 -0.96 13.65
CA ASN A 86 7.68 0.40 14.13
C ASN A 86 8.82 1.12 13.37
N TRP A 87 9.95 0.44 13.17
CA TRP A 87 11.07 0.97 12.42
C TRP A 87 10.70 1.21 10.95
N LEU A 88 10.11 0.22 10.28
CA LEU A 88 9.74 0.34 8.86
C LEU A 88 8.65 1.39 8.63
N PHE A 89 7.71 1.50 9.55
CA PHE A 89 6.69 2.54 9.54
C PHE A 89 7.32 3.93 9.66
N GLN A 90 8.28 4.11 10.58
CA GLN A 90 8.98 5.38 10.72
C GLN A 90 9.76 5.74 9.45
N GLN A 91 10.47 4.77 8.84
CA GLN A 91 11.14 4.99 7.56
C GLN A 91 10.15 5.42 6.46
N SER A 92 8.95 4.84 6.45
CA SER A 92 7.89 5.23 5.51
C SER A 92 7.38 6.65 5.78
N VAL A 93 7.20 7.03 7.04
CA VAL A 93 6.84 8.41 7.43
C VAL A 93 7.92 9.40 7.02
N ASP A 94 9.19 9.07 7.27
CA ASP A 94 10.33 9.91 6.91
C ASP A 94 10.40 10.09 5.39
N PHE A 95 10.23 9.01 4.62
CA PHE A 95 10.12 9.04 3.16
C PHE A 95 8.98 9.95 2.69
N LEU A 96 7.77 9.82 3.25
CA LEU A 96 6.63 10.66 2.89
C LEU A 96 6.89 12.14 3.22
N ASN A 97 7.54 12.41 4.34
CA ASN A 97 7.89 13.77 4.74
C ASN A 97 8.99 14.40 3.86
N THR A 98 9.78 13.61 3.13
CA THR A 98 10.73 14.19 2.16
C THR A 98 10.00 15.02 1.09
N PHE A 99 8.76 14.66 0.74
CA PHE A 99 7.95 15.42 -0.21
C PHE A 99 7.45 16.76 0.34
N ASN A 100 7.53 17.00 1.65
CA ASN A 100 7.23 18.32 2.21
C ASN A 100 8.22 19.37 1.69
N THR A 101 9.45 18.97 1.34
CA THR A 101 10.46 19.87 0.75
C THR A 101 10.09 20.37 -0.65
N VAL A 102 9.24 19.64 -1.37
CA VAL A 102 8.69 20.02 -2.68
C VAL A 102 7.29 20.61 -2.58
N GLY A 103 6.89 21.09 -1.39
CA GLY A 103 5.63 21.80 -1.17
C GLY A 103 4.40 20.91 -0.97
N SER A 104 4.59 19.61 -0.73
CA SER A 104 3.51 18.70 -0.29
C SER A 104 3.34 18.76 1.24
N ASN A 105 2.43 17.93 1.76
CA ASN A 105 2.33 17.60 3.17
C ASN A 105 2.20 16.08 3.37
N TYR A 106 2.33 15.62 4.62
CA TYR A 106 2.26 14.20 4.96
C TYR A 106 0.94 13.55 4.50
N VAL A 107 -0.20 14.19 4.76
CA VAL A 107 -1.53 13.67 4.41
C VAL A 107 -1.65 13.45 2.90
N THR A 108 -1.33 14.48 2.13
CA THR A 108 -1.42 14.46 0.66
C THR A 108 -0.48 13.40 0.10
N SER A 109 0.76 13.37 0.56
CA SER A 109 1.76 12.38 0.10
C SER A 109 1.33 10.96 0.46
N SER A 110 0.78 10.76 1.65
CA SER A 110 0.24 9.47 2.10
C SER A 110 -0.92 9.03 1.21
N VAL A 111 -1.92 9.88 0.96
CA VAL A 111 -3.06 9.52 0.10
C VAL A 111 -2.61 9.22 -1.34
N VAL A 112 -1.74 10.05 -1.89
CA VAL A 112 -1.23 9.84 -3.26
C VAL A 112 -0.49 8.50 -3.36
N ILE A 113 0.45 8.23 -2.46
CA ILE A 113 1.35 7.08 -2.55
C ILE A 113 0.68 5.79 -2.07
N CYS A 114 -0.10 5.85 -1.01
CA CYS A 114 -0.70 4.67 -0.37
C CYS A 114 -2.10 4.33 -0.93
N VAL A 115 -2.77 5.25 -1.62
CA VAL A 115 -4.12 5.02 -2.14
C VAL A 115 -4.16 5.20 -3.66
N LEU A 116 -3.85 6.40 -4.17
CA LEU A 116 -4.04 6.71 -5.60
C LEU A 116 -3.10 5.89 -6.51
N ILE A 117 -1.81 5.81 -6.18
CA ILE A 117 -0.84 5.02 -6.96
C ILE A 117 -1.24 3.53 -6.98
N PRO A 118 -1.54 2.88 -5.83
CA PRO A 118 -2.02 1.49 -5.83
C PRO A 118 -3.28 1.29 -6.66
N ILE A 119 -4.26 2.19 -6.60
CA ILE A 119 -5.48 2.12 -7.43
C ILE A 119 -5.11 2.12 -8.92
N VAL A 120 -4.22 3.03 -9.35
CA VAL A 120 -3.76 3.08 -10.75
C VAL A 120 -3.09 1.77 -11.16
N ILE A 121 -2.22 1.20 -10.30
CA ILE A 121 -1.57 -0.08 -10.56
C ILE A 121 -2.61 -1.20 -10.70
N TYR A 122 -3.60 -1.27 -9.81
CA TYR A 122 -4.68 -2.26 -9.91
C TYR A 122 -5.47 -2.12 -11.21
N VAL A 123 -5.85 -0.91 -11.61
CA VAL A 123 -6.57 -0.67 -12.87
C VAL A 123 -5.78 -1.22 -14.05
N ILE A 124 -4.48 -0.94 -14.12
CA ILE A 124 -3.60 -1.44 -15.20
C ILE A 124 -3.49 -2.96 -15.17
N LEU A 125 -3.24 -3.55 -13.99
CA LEU A 125 -3.03 -4.99 -13.84
C LEU A 125 -4.32 -5.77 -14.12
N ILE A 126 -5.46 -5.36 -13.57
CA ILE A 126 -6.76 -5.99 -13.82
C ILE A 126 -7.12 -5.89 -15.30
N TRP A 127 -6.95 -4.71 -15.92
CA TRP A 127 -7.21 -4.54 -17.34
C TRP A 127 -6.39 -5.51 -18.20
N LYS A 128 -5.10 -5.64 -17.93
CA LYS A 128 -4.22 -6.59 -18.63
C LYS A 128 -4.57 -8.05 -18.34
N ALA A 129 -4.96 -8.37 -17.10
CA ALA A 129 -5.21 -9.75 -16.67
C ALA A 129 -6.52 -10.33 -17.22
N PHE A 130 -7.54 -9.48 -17.43
CA PHE A 130 -8.88 -9.94 -17.81
C PHE A 130 -9.34 -9.47 -19.19
N PHE A 131 -8.93 -8.29 -19.65
CA PHE A 131 -9.50 -7.66 -20.85
C PHE A 131 -8.56 -7.64 -22.06
N ARG A 132 -7.28 -7.98 -21.88
CA ARG A 132 -6.39 -8.18 -23.02
C ARG A 132 -6.79 -9.49 -23.72
N LYS A 133 -7.58 -9.39 -24.79
CA LYS A 133 -7.84 -10.52 -25.70
C LYS A 133 -6.49 -11.15 -26.05
N SER A 134 -6.39 -12.45 -25.78
CA SER A 134 -5.39 -13.31 -26.38
C SER A 134 -5.41 -13.04 -27.88
N LYS A 135 -4.36 -12.41 -28.43
CA LYS A 135 -4.07 -12.61 -29.84
C LYS A 135 -3.65 -14.07 -29.93
N GLU A 136 -4.63 -14.93 -30.23
CA GLU A 136 -4.37 -16.25 -30.80
C GLU A 136 -3.53 -16.10 -32.07
#